data_AF-A0A6L3MNL5-F1
#
_entry.id   AF-A0A6L3MNL5-F1
#
_cell.length_a   1.000
_cell.length_b   1.000
_cell.length_c   1.000
_cell.angle_alpha   90.00
_cell.angle_beta   90.00
_cell.angle_gamma   90.00
#
_symmetry.space_group_name_H-M   'P 1'
#
loop_
_entity.id
_entity.type
_entity.pdbx_description
1 polymer ?
#
loop_
_entity_poly.entity_id
_entity_poly.type
_entity_poly.pdbx_seq_one_letter_code
_entity_poly.pdbx_strand_id
1 'polypeptide(L)'
;AVDAAAARLAAARQAADRALTGYFINARTDVFFNAAADTHDERLLDDVLTRARAYAQAGADGLFVPGLQSPSLIRALTAASPLPVNIMRVAETPTLAELASYGVARISHGPYPYLQAMKALAAVVRQGG
;
A
#
# COMPACT_ATOMS: atom_id res chain seq x y z
N ALA A 1 -12.53 4.90 14.98
CA ALA A 1 -12.17 4.03 13.82
C ALA A 1 -10.64 3.91 13.65
N VAL A 2 -9.89 5.02 13.63
CA VAL A 2 -8.42 5.00 13.57
C VAL A 2 -7.81 4.34 14.82
N ASP A 3 -8.28 4.69 16.03
CA ASP A 3 -7.73 4.14 17.28
C ASP A 3 -7.89 2.62 17.39
N ALA A 4 -9.05 2.09 16.97
CA ALA A 4 -9.28 0.65 16.94
C ALA A 4 -8.35 -0.07 15.97
N ALA A 5 -8.03 0.54 14.82
CA ALA A 5 -7.05 0.00 13.88
C ALA A 5 -5.62 0.07 14.44
N ALA A 6 -5.26 1.19 15.07
CA ALA A 6 -3.98 1.37 15.74
C ALA A 6 -3.77 0.37 16.89
N ALA A 7 -4.81 0.12 17.71
CA ALA A 7 -4.76 -0.88 18.78
C ALA A 7 -4.47 -2.29 18.26
N ARG A 8 -5.00 -2.66 17.08
CA ARG A 8 -4.70 -3.95 16.43
C ARG A 8 -3.24 -4.02 15.96
N LEU A 9 -2.70 -2.93 15.45
CA LEU A 9 -1.28 -2.84 15.07
C LEU A 9 -0.37 -2.94 16.31
N ALA A 10 -0.72 -2.26 17.41
CA ALA A 10 0.03 -2.35 18.66
C ALA A 10 0.02 -3.77 19.22
N ALA A 11 -1.11 -4.46 19.17
CA ALA A 11 -1.19 -5.87 19.56
C ALA A 11 -0.31 -6.78 18.68
N ALA A 12 -0.27 -6.53 17.37
CA ALA A 12 0.60 -7.25 16.44
C ALA A 12 2.09 -6.97 16.72
N ARG A 13 2.46 -5.71 16.98
CA ARG A 13 3.82 -5.31 17.36
C ARG A 13 4.29 -6.01 18.62
N GLN A 14 3.47 -5.97 19.68
CA GLN A 14 3.78 -6.67 20.93
C GLN A 14 3.94 -8.18 20.75
N ALA A 15 3.10 -8.80 19.91
CA ALA A 15 3.23 -10.23 19.61
C ALA A 15 4.51 -10.54 18.84
N ALA A 16 4.84 -9.71 17.85
CA ALA A 16 6.06 -9.84 17.07
C ALA A 16 7.30 -9.67 17.95
N ASP A 17 7.36 -8.65 18.82
CA ASP A 17 8.51 -8.40 19.70
C ASP A 17 8.80 -9.54 20.66
N ARG A 18 7.78 -10.31 21.06
CA ARG A 18 7.94 -11.49 21.90
C ARG A 18 8.45 -12.73 21.17
N ALA A 19 8.16 -12.85 19.88
CA ALA A 19 8.33 -14.10 19.14
C ALA A 19 9.33 -14.04 17.98
N LEU A 20 9.61 -12.84 17.46
CA LEU A 20 10.29 -12.63 16.19
C LEU A 20 11.28 -11.46 16.31
N THR A 21 12.49 -11.64 15.82
CA THR A 21 13.46 -10.55 15.69
C THR A 21 13.30 -9.89 14.32
N GLY A 22 13.18 -8.56 14.30
CA GLY A 22 13.17 -7.79 13.05
C GLY A 22 11.93 -7.98 12.18
N TYR A 23 10.80 -8.40 12.75
CA TYR A 23 9.56 -8.54 12.00
C TYR A 23 9.01 -7.18 11.55
N PHE A 24 8.83 -7.01 10.25
CA PHE A 24 8.38 -5.76 9.62
C PHE A 24 6.84 -5.74 9.43
N ILE A 25 6.16 -4.84 10.12
CA ILE A 25 4.71 -4.64 10.06
C ILE A 25 4.38 -3.56 9.03
N ASN A 26 3.93 -3.99 7.86
CA ASN A 26 3.46 -3.08 6.81
C ASN A 26 1.96 -2.78 6.98
N ALA A 27 1.63 -1.64 7.60
CA ALA A 27 0.26 -1.26 7.89
C ALA A 27 -0.49 -0.83 6.63
N ARG A 28 -1.50 -1.61 6.23
CA ARG A 28 -2.38 -1.30 5.11
C ARG A 28 -3.52 -0.39 5.55
N THR A 29 -3.80 0.66 4.78
CA THR A 29 -4.99 1.49 4.91
C THR A 29 -5.80 1.47 3.62
N ASP A 30 -7.11 1.26 3.72
CA ASP A 30 -8.00 1.12 2.56
C ASP A 30 -8.73 2.42 2.19
N VAL A 31 -8.27 3.58 2.68
CA VAL A 31 -8.90 4.88 2.40
C VAL A 31 -9.05 5.11 0.90
N PHE A 32 -7.95 5.00 0.13
CA PHE A 32 -7.99 5.13 -1.34
C PHE A 32 -8.57 3.89 -2.02
N PHE A 33 -8.45 2.71 -1.41
CA PHE A 33 -8.93 1.45 -2.00
C PHE A 33 -10.46 1.35 -2.02
N ASN A 34 -11.13 1.90 -1.01
CA ASN A 34 -12.59 1.88 -0.89
C ASN A 34 -13.26 3.13 -1.50
N ALA A 35 -12.50 4.19 -1.75
CA ALA A 35 -13.03 5.41 -2.35
C ALA A 35 -13.12 5.30 -3.87
N ALA A 36 -14.16 5.90 -4.45
CA ALA A 36 -14.28 6.02 -5.89
C ALA A 36 -13.11 6.85 -6.46
N ALA A 37 -12.59 6.46 -7.62
CA ALA A 37 -11.35 7.02 -8.17
C ALA A 37 -11.44 8.53 -8.45
N ASP A 38 -12.62 9.02 -8.82
CA ASP A 38 -12.92 10.44 -9.05
C ASP A 38 -12.95 11.28 -7.77
N THR A 39 -12.96 10.64 -6.60
CA THR A 39 -12.91 11.30 -5.28
C THR A 39 -11.51 11.32 -4.66
N HIS A 40 -10.49 10.84 -5.39
CA HIS A 40 -9.11 10.82 -4.90
C HIS A 40 -8.50 12.22 -4.91
N ASP A 41 -8.43 12.83 -3.73
CA ASP A 41 -7.98 14.21 -3.53
C ASP A 41 -7.07 14.36 -2.28
N GLU A 42 -6.70 15.60 -1.97
CA GLU A 42 -5.87 15.95 -0.81
C GLU A 42 -6.56 15.65 0.53
N ARG A 43 -7.89 15.68 0.59
CA ARG A 43 -8.64 15.35 1.82
C ARG A 43 -8.50 13.87 2.15
N LEU A 44 -8.58 12.99 1.16
CA LEU A 44 -8.29 11.55 1.37
C LEU A 44 -6.83 11.32 1.75
N LEU A 45 -5.91 12.13 1.23
CA LEU A 45 -4.50 12.09 1.63
C LEU A 45 -4.31 12.49 3.10
N ASP A 46 -5.00 13.53 3.57
CA ASP A 46 -4.96 13.95 4.99
C ASP A 46 -5.48 12.86 5.93
N ASP A 47 -6.54 12.17 5.53
CA ASP A 47 -7.07 11.00 6.25
C ASP A 47 -6.04 9.86 6.31
N VAL A 48 -5.32 9.60 5.22
CA VAL A 48 -4.22 8.61 5.18
C VAL A 48 -3.08 9.03 6.10
N LEU A 49 -2.66 10.30 6.07
CA LEU A 49 -1.55 10.79 6.89
C LEU A 49 -1.90 10.78 8.37
N THR A 50 -3.15 11.08 8.73
CA THR A 50 -3.65 10.96 10.10
C THR A 50 -3.54 9.52 10.60
N ARG A 51 -3.97 8.56 9.76
CA ARG A 51 -3.80 7.13 10.06
C ARG A 51 -2.34 6.71 10.12
N ALA A 52 -1.51 7.17 9.19
CA ALA A 52 -0.08 6.83 9.14
C ALA A 52 0.65 7.24 10.43
N ARG A 53 0.36 8.43 10.97
CA ARG A 53 0.90 8.87 12.26
C ARG A 53 0.46 7.98 13.41
N ALA A 54 -0.84 7.65 13.49
CA ALA A 54 -1.35 6.75 14.52
C ALA A 54 -0.77 5.32 14.40
N TYR A 55 -0.58 4.84 13.18
CA TYR A 55 -0.02 3.51 12.91
C TYR A 55 1.47 3.44 13.22
N ALA A 56 2.22 4.50 12.92
CA ALA A 56 3.63 4.61 13.32
C ALA A 56 3.77 4.60 14.86
N GLN A 57 2.93 5.36 15.57
CA GLN A 57 2.90 5.34 17.04
C GLN A 57 2.53 3.96 17.62
N ALA A 58 1.71 3.20 16.90
CA ALA A 58 1.37 1.82 17.25
C ALA A 58 2.46 0.78 16.90
N GLY A 59 3.58 1.20 16.30
CA GLY A 59 4.71 0.34 15.97
C GLY A 59 4.66 -0.29 14.58
N ALA A 60 3.92 0.28 13.64
CA ALA A 60 4.05 -0.10 12.23
C ALA A 60 5.41 0.34 11.68
N ASP A 61 5.99 -0.46 10.79
CA ASP A 61 7.29 -0.21 10.17
C ASP A 61 7.16 0.35 8.74
N GLY A 62 6.00 0.20 8.12
CA GLY A 62 5.70 0.70 6.78
C GLY A 62 4.22 1.02 6.58
N LEU A 63 3.91 1.80 5.54
CA LEU A 63 2.55 2.20 5.19
C LEU A 63 2.20 1.70 3.80
N PHE A 64 1.12 0.93 3.66
CA PHE A 64 0.61 0.49 2.36
C PHE A 64 -0.72 1.16 2.02
N VAL A 65 -0.75 1.90 0.90
CA VAL A 65 -1.92 2.64 0.43
C VAL A 65 -2.37 2.12 -0.95
N PRO A 66 -3.04 0.96 -1.03
CA PRO A 66 -3.60 0.49 -2.29
C PRO A 66 -4.70 1.44 -2.80
N GLY A 67 -4.84 1.51 -4.13
CA GLY A 67 -5.80 2.40 -4.80
C GLY A 67 -5.24 3.78 -5.14
N LEU A 68 -4.18 4.24 -4.46
CA LEU A 68 -3.52 5.51 -4.76
C LEU A 68 -2.67 5.40 -6.04
N GLN A 69 -3.02 6.16 -7.08
CA GLN A 69 -2.35 6.13 -8.39
C GLN A 69 -1.81 7.49 -8.85
N SER A 70 -2.40 8.59 -8.38
CA SER A 70 -2.04 9.95 -8.80
C SER A 70 -0.57 10.28 -8.44
N PRO A 71 0.28 10.66 -9.43
CA PRO A 71 1.66 11.05 -9.17
C PRO A 71 1.82 12.18 -8.16
N SER A 72 0.94 13.19 -8.18
CA SER A 72 1.02 14.33 -7.26
C SER A 72 0.72 13.89 -5.82
N LEU A 73 -0.34 13.10 -5.63
CA LEU A 73 -0.71 12.58 -4.31
C LEU A 73 0.32 11.58 -3.78
N ILE A 74 0.93 10.75 -4.64
CA ILE A 74 2.01 9.85 -4.24
C ILE A 74 3.22 10.64 -3.73
N ARG A 75 3.65 11.68 -4.46
CA ARG A 75 4.76 12.55 -4.02
C ARG A 75 4.47 13.26 -2.70
N ALA A 76 3.24 13.75 -2.54
CA ALA A 76 2.83 14.40 -1.30
C ALA A 76 2.82 13.41 -0.13
N LEU A 77 2.31 12.19 -0.34
CA LEU A 77 2.31 11.13 0.67
C LEU A 77 3.72 10.73 1.09
N THR A 78 4.62 10.47 0.13
CA THR A 78 5.99 10.03 0.44
C THR A 78 6.80 11.12 1.13
N ALA A 79 6.56 12.39 0.81
CA ALA A 79 7.21 13.52 1.47
C ALA A 79 6.72 13.73 2.92
N ALA A 80 5.47 13.41 3.22
CA ALA A 80 4.85 13.70 4.53
C ALA A 80 4.69 12.47 5.44
N SER A 81 4.79 11.25 4.90
CA SER A 81 4.58 10.02 5.66
C SER A 81 5.68 9.80 6.71
N PRO A 82 5.33 9.46 7.96
CA PRO A 82 6.30 9.07 8.98
C PRO A 82 6.86 7.65 8.75
N LEU A 83 6.32 6.90 7.78
CA LEU A 83 6.67 5.52 7.46
C LEU A 83 7.09 5.37 5.99
N PRO A 84 7.99 4.42 5.66
CA PRO A 84 8.28 4.07 4.27
C PRO A 84 7.01 3.59 3.56
N VAL A 85 6.73 4.22 2.40
CA VAL A 85 5.47 4.02 1.67
C VAL A 85 5.58 2.84 0.68
N ASN A 86 4.58 1.97 0.73
CA ASN A 86 4.30 0.92 -0.23
C ASN A 86 3.15 1.31 -1.15
N ILE A 87 3.35 1.21 -2.47
CA ILE A 87 2.31 1.41 -3.50
C ILE A 87 2.06 0.11 -4.25
N MET A 88 0.80 -0.18 -4.55
CA MET A 88 0.42 -1.32 -5.39
C MET A 88 0.23 -0.87 -6.83
N ARG A 89 0.95 -1.53 -7.74
CA ARG A 89 0.83 -1.31 -9.17
C ARG A 89 -0.40 -1.99 -9.75
N VAL A 90 -1.07 -1.25 -10.62
CA VAL A 90 -2.10 -1.70 -11.56
C VAL A 90 -1.79 -1.16 -12.96
N ALA A 91 -2.58 -1.50 -13.97
CA ALA A 91 -2.28 -1.14 -15.37
C ALA A 91 -2.02 0.37 -15.58
N GLU A 92 -2.72 1.24 -14.85
CA GLU A 92 -2.58 2.70 -14.96
C GLU A 92 -1.61 3.32 -13.94
N THR A 93 -0.84 2.51 -13.21
CA THR A 93 0.18 3.05 -12.30
C THR A 93 1.48 3.40 -13.03
N PRO A 94 2.20 4.44 -12.53
CA PRO A 94 3.51 4.80 -13.08
C PRO A 94 4.49 3.62 -13.12
N THR A 95 5.53 3.78 -13.94
CA THR A 95 6.64 2.83 -14.04
C THR A 95 7.38 2.67 -12.71
N LEU A 96 8.18 1.62 -12.57
CA LEU A 96 9.01 1.41 -11.37
C LEU A 96 9.97 2.58 -11.14
N ALA A 97 10.59 3.09 -12.21
CA ALA A 97 11.50 4.21 -12.15
C ALA A 97 10.80 5.50 -11.71
N GLU A 98 9.59 5.75 -12.22
CA GLU A 98 8.78 6.89 -11.80
C GLU A 98 8.40 6.79 -10.33
N LEU A 99 7.84 5.66 -9.88
CA LEU A 99 7.49 5.46 -8.46
C LEU A 99 8.70 5.63 -7.53
N ALA A 100 9.87 5.11 -7.89
CA ALA A 100 11.10 5.33 -7.15
C ALA A 100 11.47 6.82 -7.10
N SER A 101 11.36 7.55 -8.23
CA SER A 101 11.60 9.00 -8.28
C SER A 101 10.59 9.82 -7.48
N TYR A 102 9.46 9.23 -7.10
CA TYR A 102 8.44 9.87 -6.26
C TYR A 102 8.70 9.60 -4.77
N GLY A 103 9.74 8.85 -4.40
CA GLY A 103 10.07 8.54 -3.00
C GLY A 103 9.38 7.29 -2.45
N VAL A 104 8.78 6.46 -3.29
CA VAL A 104 8.15 5.19 -2.87
C VAL A 104 9.24 4.21 -2.44
N ALA A 105 9.12 3.67 -1.21
CA ALA A 105 10.11 2.76 -0.63
C ALA A 105 9.84 1.29 -0.97
N ARG A 106 8.59 0.93 -1.28
CA ARG A 106 8.18 -0.44 -1.63
C ARG A 106 7.15 -0.43 -2.75
N ILE A 107 7.31 -1.35 -3.70
CA ILE A 107 6.37 -1.51 -4.81
C ILE A 107 5.85 -2.94 -4.81
N SER A 108 4.52 -3.08 -4.79
CA SER A 108 3.82 -4.37 -4.82
C SER A 108 2.91 -4.47 -6.05
N HIS A 109 2.42 -5.66 -6.39
CA HIS A 109 1.68 -5.90 -7.65
C HIS A 109 0.33 -6.58 -7.44
N GLY A 110 -0.12 -6.75 -6.19
CA GLY A 110 -1.36 -7.44 -5.85
C GLY A 110 -1.47 -8.81 -6.56
N PRO A 111 -2.61 -9.16 -7.16
CA PRO A 111 -2.79 -10.42 -7.87
C PRO A 111 -2.24 -10.41 -9.30
N TYR A 112 -1.71 -9.29 -9.79
CA TYR A 112 -1.38 -9.10 -11.21
C TYR A 112 -0.45 -10.19 -11.79
N PRO A 113 0.67 -10.57 -11.15
CA PRO A 113 1.56 -11.60 -11.70
C PRO A 113 0.85 -12.94 -11.90
N TYR A 114 0.03 -13.36 -10.92
CA TYR A 114 -0.76 -14.58 -11.00
C TYR A 114 -1.79 -14.52 -12.13
N LEU A 115 -2.52 -13.40 -12.24
CA LEU A 115 -3.52 -13.23 -13.30
C LEU A 115 -2.89 -13.27 -14.70
N GLN A 116 -1.69 -12.73 -14.87
CA GLN A 116 -0.98 -12.80 -16.15
C GLN A 116 -0.55 -14.23 -16.49
N ALA A 117 -0.04 -15.00 -15.52
CA ALA A 117 0.26 -16.41 -15.72
C ALA A 117 -0.98 -17.21 -16.15
N MET A 118 -2.12 -16.99 -15.49
CA MET A 118 -3.38 -17.67 -15.81
C MET A 118 -3.96 -17.25 -17.17
N LYS A 119 -3.80 -15.99 -17.58
CA LYS A 119 -4.18 -15.55 -18.93
C LYS A 119 -3.36 -16.25 -20.00
N ALA A 120 -2.06 -16.40 -19.80
CA ALA A 120 -1.18 -17.12 -20.74
C ALA A 120 -1.59 -18.60 -20.85
N LEU A 121 -1.82 -19.27 -19.71
CA LEU A 121 -2.33 -20.64 -19.68
C LEU A 121 -3.66 -20.77 -20.44
N ALA A 122 -4.61 -19.87 -20.17
CA ALA A 122 -5.91 -19.88 -20.85
C ALA A 122 -5.79 -19.65 -22.36
N ALA A 123 -4.83 -18.85 -22.82
CA ALA A 123 -4.60 -18.62 -24.25
C ALA A 123 -4.09 -19.90 -24.95
N VAL A 124 -3.12 -20.59 -24.34
CA VAL A 124 -2.59 -21.87 -24.87
C VAL A 124 -3.69 -22.92 -24.97
N VAL A 125 -4.51 -23.07 -23.92
CA VAL A 125 -5.62 -24.05 -23.93
C VAL A 125 -6.65 -23.72 -25.01
N ARG A 126 -6.96 -22.43 -25.26
CA ARG A 126 -7.90 -22.02 -26.31
C ARG A 126 -7.37 -22.20 -27.73
N GLN A 127 -6.05 -22.07 -27.93
CA GLN A 127 -5.43 -22.24 -29.24
C GLN A 127 -5.61 -23.67 -29.77
N GLY A 128 -5.74 -24.65 -28.88
CA GLY A 128 -5.75 -26.07 -29.24
C GLY A 128 -4.35 -26.59 -29.56
N GLY A 129 -4.27 -27.86 -29.96
CA GLY A 129 -3.06 -28.49 -30.50
C GLY A 129 -3.03 -28.38 -32.01
#